data_AF-A0A1Y2V127-F1
#
_entry.id   AF-A0A1Y2V127-F1
#
_cell.length_a   1.000
_cell.length_b   1.000
_cell.length_c   1.000
_cell.angle_alpha   90.00
_cell.angle_beta   90.00
_cell.angle_gamma   90.00
#
_symmetry.space_group_name_H-M   'P 1'
#
loop_
_entity.id
_entity.type
_entity.pdbx_description
1 polymer ?
#
loop_
_entity_poly.entity_id
_entity_poly.type
_entity_poly.pdbx_seq_one_letter_code
_entity_poly.pdbx_strand_id
1 'polypeptide(L)'
;MPSRGRLTGVAVYLRVLRSILPIWTRKWVETLNEIDNLLGVKVDDLFDPKQDSGSMMFDSTFARSRLYFTVLQTLRIISEWIQQSEQELQQLKKDFDISVQPNTARRGSISPTQNDTSPNTFIKEVDEAWEELISMHSSTSKYLLDRIEKKEVEIKSFRDGLFSATSVREASRATVLNQYILVFTIVTIFYLPLNYVSVSAIQPCWKASKLTLSSSPCLVWKYSLTVISEKVSLRS
;
A
#
# COMPACT_ATOMS: atom_id res chain seq x y z
N MET A 1 12.53 48.32 -28.69
CA MET A 1 13.55 47.60 -27.88
C MET A 1 12.94 46.68 -26.79
N PRO A 2 12.17 45.62 -27.12
CA PRO A 2 11.62 44.68 -26.12
C PRO A 2 12.43 43.37 -25.93
N SER A 3 13.39 43.06 -26.80
CA SER A 3 14.11 41.75 -26.80
C SER A 3 15.17 41.61 -25.70
N ARG A 4 15.91 42.67 -25.36
CA ARG A 4 16.95 42.64 -24.31
C ARG A 4 16.37 42.42 -22.90
N GLY A 5 15.20 42.98 -22.59
CA GLY A 5 14.53 42.77 -21.30
C GLY A 5 14.01 41.34 -21.11
N ARG A 6 13.47 40.71 -22.16
CA ARG A 6 12.99 39.32 -22.14
C ARG A 6 14.10 38.32 -21.84
N LEU A 7 15.25 38.47 -22.48
CA LEU A 7 16.42 37.60 -22.29
C LEU A 7 16.99 37.71 -20.87
N THR A 8 17.01 38.92 -20.32
CA THR A 8 17.47 39.16 -18.94
C THR A 8 16.55 38.49 -17.91
N GLY A 9 15.23 38.53 -18.12
CA GLY A 9 14.26 37.84 -17.25
C GLY A 9 14.45 36.32 -17.23
N VAL A 10 14.74 35.72 -18.38
CA VAL A 10 15.02 34.28 -18.50
C VAL A 10 16.28 33.89 -17.73
N ALA A 11 17.37 34.64 -17.87
CA ALA A 11 18.60 34.37 -17.14
C ALA A 11 18.41 34.47 -15.61
N VAL A 12 17.61 35.45 -15.15
CA VAL A 12 17.26 35.56 -13.73
C VAL A 12 16.41 34.37 -13.28
N TYR A 13 15.41 33.97 -14.06
CA TYR A 13 14.58 32.81 -13.76
C TYR A 13 15.40 31.52 -13.66
N LEU A 14 16.29 31.25 -14.62
CA LEU A 14 17.22 30.12 -14.60
C LEU A 14 18.11 30.10 -13.37
N ARG A 15 18.63 31.26 -12.96
CA ARG A 15 19.43 31.39 -11.74
C ARG A 15 18.62 31.03 -10.50
N VAL A 16 17.37 31.48 -10.41
CA VAL A 16 16.45 31.13 -9.32
C VAL A 16 16.17 29.63 -9.32
N LEU A 17 15.87 29.05 -10.50
CA LEU A 17 15.60 27.63 -10.63
C LEU A 17 16.80 26.78 -10.20
N ARG A 18 18.01 27.18 -10.60
CA ARG A 18 19.25 26.54 -10.15
C ARG A 18 19.46 26.64 -8.64
N SER A 19 19.03 27.73 -8.01
CA SER A 19 19.12 27.90 -6.55
C SER A 19 18.09 27.07 -5.77
N ILE A 20 16.92 26.80 -6.36
CA ILE A 20 15.85 26.06 -5.67
C ILE A 20 16.02 24.55 -5.78
N LEU A 21 16.67 24.05 -6.84
CA LEU A 21 16.91 22.62 -7.02
C LEU A 21 17.61 21.95 -5.83
N PRO A 22 18.72 22.49 -5.29
CA PRO A 22 19.35 21.91 -4.09
C PRO A 22 18.43 21.89 -2.87
N ILE A 23 17.56 22.90 -2.72
CA ILE A 23 16.59 22.98 -1.62
C ILE A 23 15.54 21.89 -1.78
N TRP A 24 15.00 21.73 -2.99
CA TRP A 24 14.07 20.67 -3.35
C TRP A 24 14.67 19.29 -3.06
N THR A 25 15.91 19.04 -3.48
CA THR A 25 16.64 17.80 -3.19
C THR A 25 16.73 17.53 -1.71
N ARG A 26 17.21 18.51 -0.94
CA ARG A 26 17.38 18.38 0.51
C ARG A 26 16.05 18.08 1.19
N LYS A 27 14.97 18.73 0.79
CA LYS A 27 13.64 18.51 1.38
C LYS A 27 13.13 17.09 1.12
N TRP A 28 13.35 16.56 -0.08
CA TRP A 28 13.01 15.16 -0.35
C TRP A 28 13.86 14.18 0.44
N VAL A 29 15.16 14.42 0.56
CA VAL A 29 16.05 13.60 1.40
C VAL A 29 15.61 13.63 2.86
N GLU A 30 15.29 14.81 3.41
CA GLU A 30 14.74 14.97 4.76
C GLU A 30 13.44 14.16 4.93
N THR A 31 12.53 14.25 3.96
CA THR A 31 11.24 13.54 4.00
C THR A 31 11.44 12.02 4.01
N LEU A 32 12.34 11.50 3.17
CA LEU A 32 12.66 10.07 3.16
C LEU A 32 13.36 9.64 4.45
N ASN A 33 14.20 10.49 5.05
CA ASN A 33 14.81 10.20 6.35
C ASN A 33 13.77 10.12 7.47
N GLU A 34 12.75 10.99 7.45
CA GLU A 34 11.65 10.92 8.43
C GLU A 34 10.81 9.65 8.27
N ILE A 35 10.56 9.22 7.03
CA ILE A 35 9.90 7.93 6.75
C ILE A 35 10.76 6.78 7.30
N ASP A 36 12.06 6.81 7.05
CA ASP A 36 13.00 5.80 7.55
C ASP A 36 13.04 5.79 9.09
N ASN A 37 13.04 6.94 9.75
CA ASN A 37 13.00 7.03 11.21
C ASN A 37 11.69 6.44 11.78
N LEU A 38 10.55 6.75 11.15
CA LEU A 38 9.24 6.23 11.56
C LEU A 38 9.17 4.71 11.46
N LEU A 39 9.84 4.13 10.46
CA LEU A 39 9.94 2.69 10.28
C LEU A 39 10.98 2.07 11.20
N GLY A 40 12.18 2.64 11.29
CA GLY A 40 13.32 2.13 12.06
C GLY A 40 13.01 1.99 13.54
N VAL A 41 12.43 3.04 14.14
CA VAL A 41 11.98 3.02 15.55
C VAL A 41 10.99 1.87 15.80
N LYS A 42 10.20 1.46 14.80
CA LYS A 42 9.18 0.41 14.95
C LYS A 42 9.67 -0.99 14.59
N VAL A 43 10.75 -1.10 13.81
CA VAL A 43 11.41 -2.39 13.49
C VAL A 43 12.32 -2.82 14.64
N ASP A 44 13.03 -1.89 15.28
CA ASP A 44 13.86 -2.20 16.45
C ASP A 44 13.00 -2.71 17.62
N ASP A 45 11.82 -2.12 17.82
CA ASP A 45 10.84 -2.65 18.77
C ASP A 45 10.45 -4.10 18.41
N LEU A 46 10.29 -4.42 17.11
CA LEU A 46 9.74 -5.70 16.59
C LEU A 46 10.49 -6.94 17.06
N PHE A 47 11.77 -6.79 17.38
CA PHE A 47 12.66 -7.87 17.78
C PHE A 47 13.15 -7.75 19.23
N ASP A 48 12.61 -6.82 20.05
CA ASP A 48 13.00 -6.75 21.47
C ASP A 48 12.54 -8.03 22.21
N PRO A 49 13.48 -8.87 22.70
CA PRO A 49 13.15 -10.10 23.42
C PRO A 49 12.47 -9.85 24.77
N LYS A 50 12.44 -8.61 25.25
CA LYS A 50 11.81 -8.23 26.53
C LYS A 50 10.31 -7.96 26.41
N GLN A 51 9.80 -7.74 25.19
CA GLN A 51 8.39 -7.48 24.93
C GLN A 51 7.75 -8.73 24.32
N ASP A 52 6.49 -9.04 24.66
CA ASP A 52 5.77 -10.21 24.13
C ASP A 52 5.68 -10.11 22.60
N SER A 53 6.62 -10.77 21.91
CA SER A 53 6.80 -10.68 20.46
C SER A 53 5.53 -11.12 19.70
N GLY A 54 4.71 -11.99 20.33
CA GLY A 54 3.43 -12.44 19.82
C GLY A 54 2.30 -11.41 19.94
N SER A 55 2.24 -10.64 21.03
CA SER A 55 1.27 -9.52 21.11
C SER A 55 1.66 -8.39 20.17
N MET A 56 2.96 -8.21 19.92
CA MET A 56 3.42 -7.05 19.19
C MET A 56 3.42 -7.26 17.66
N MET A 57 3.83 -8.42 17.15
CA MET A 57 3.65 -8.76 15.72
C MET A 57 2.17 -8.77 15.33
N PHE A 58 1.28 -9.19 16.24
CA PHE A 58 -0.13 -9.41 15.94
C PHE A 58 -1.00 -8.55 16.85
N ASP A 59 -0.91 -7.24 16.67
CA ASP A 59 -1.84 -6.32 17.32
C ASP A 59 -3.26 -6.62 16.83
N SER A 60 -4.19 -6.83 17.76
CA SER A 60 -5.62 -7.02 17.51
C SER A 60 -6.24 -5.96 16.61
N THR A 61 -5.63 -4.78 16.52
CA THR A 61 -6.13 -3.62 15.76
C THR A 61 -5.55 -3.50 14.33
N PHE A 62 -4.68 -4.41 13.89
CA PHE A 62 -4.00 -4.36 12.59
C PHE A 62 -3.22 -3.04 12.33
N ALA A 63 -2.86 -2.31 13.38
CA ALA A 63 -2.21 -1.00 13.27
C ALA A 63 -0.90 -1.04 12.44
N ARG A 64 -0.16 -2.15 12.54
CA ARG A 64 1.11 -2.36 11.80
C ARG A 64 0.90 -2.60 10.31
N SER A 65 -0.04 -3.48 9.94
CA SER A 65 -0.40 -3.69 8.55
C SER A 65 -0.91 -2.40 7.91
N ARG A 66 -1.67 -1.59 8.65
CA ARG A 66 -2.11 -0.26 8.20
C ARG A 66 -0.95 0.69 8.01
N LEU A 67 0.02 0.71 8.92
CA LEU A 67 1.22 1.55 8.80
C LEU A 67 2.02 1.19 7.55
N TYR A 68 2.36 -0.09 7.34
CA TYR A 68 3.11 -0.50 6.16
C TYR A 68 2.36 -0.18 4.87
N PHE A 69 1.04 -0.36 4.86
CA PHE A 69 0.21 0.05 3.74
C PHE A 69 0.29 1.56 3.50
N THR A 70 0.08 2.38 4.53
CA THR A 70 0.13 3.85 4.41
C THR A 70 1.49 4.32 3.90
N VAL A 71 2.59 3.80 4.45
CA VAL A 71 3.93 4.19 4.02
C VAL A 71 4.19 3.78 2.56
N LEU A 72 3.76 2.58 2.14
CA LEU A 72 3.87 2.18 0.74
C LEU A 72 3.07 3.10 -0.20
N GLN A 73 1.87 3.53 0.20
CA GLN A 73 1.10 4.50 -0.60
C GLN A 73 1.80 5.87 -0.64
N THR A 74 2.36 6.31 0.49
CA THR A 74 3.11 7.58 0.55
C THR A 74 4.35 7.54 -0.35
N LEU A 75 5.15 6.47 -0.29
CA LEU A 75 6.34 6.30 -1.14
C LEU A 75 5.99 6.29 -2.63
N ARG A 76 4.87 5.65 -2.99
CA ARG A 76 4.35 5.67 -4.36
C ARG A 76 3.96 7.07 -4.82
N ILE A 77 3.22 7.82 -4.00
CA ILE A 77 2.82 9.19 -4.36
C ILE A 77 4.06 10.09 -4.52
N ILE A 78 5.04 9.94 -3.63
CA ILE A 78 6.29 10.70 -3.69
C ILE A 78 7.07 10.38 -4.98
N SER A 79 7.19 9.10 -5.36
CA SER A 79 7.90 8.73 -6.58
C SER A 79 7.21 9.26 -7.84
N GLU A 80 5.87 9.22 -7.89
CA GLU A 80 5.08 9.83 -8.96
C GLU A 80 5.32 11.34 -9.05
N TRP A 81 5.34 12.06 -7.93
CA TRP A 81 5.61 13.51 -7.92
C TRP A 81 7.04 13.87 -8.34
N ILE A 82 8.04 13.07 -7.95
CA ILE A 82 9.42 13.27 -8.39
C ILE A 82 9.53 13.08 -9.90
N GLN A 83 8.94 12.01 -10.44
CA GLN A 83 8.91 11.77 -11.89
C GLN A 83 8.18 12.88 -12.64
N GLN A 84 7.05 13.35 -12.12
CA GLN A 84 6.29 14.44 -12.71
C GLN A 84 7.13 15.73 -12.74
N SER A 85 7.85 16.05 -11.67
CA SER A 85 8.69 17.26 -11.63
C SER A 85 9.81 17.24 -12.69
N GLU A 86 10.33 16.06 -13.03
CA GLU A 86 11.32 15.90 -14.12
C GLU A 86 10.69 16.16 -15.48
N GLN A 87 9.47 15.67 -15.71
CA GLN A 87 8.73 15.89 -16.95
C GLN A 87 8.35 17.37 -17.12
N GLU A 88 7.89 18.02 -16.05
CA GLU A 88 7.55 19.45 -16.04
C GLU A 88 8.76 20.32 -16.38
N LEU A 89 9.93 19.99 -15.83
CA LEU A 89 11.16 20.70 -16.13
C LEU A 89 11.59 20.53 -17.60
N GLN A 90 11.49 19.32 -18.15
CA GLN A 90 11.77 19.07 -19.55
C GLN A 90 10.77 19.78 -20.48
N GLN A 91 9.49 19.80 -20.11
CA GLN A 91 8.46 20.51 -20.85
C GLN A 91 8.75 22.02 -20.85
N LEU A 92 9.16 22.57 -19.71
CA LEU A 92 9.54 23.98 -19.60
C LEU A 92 10.71 24.34 -20.53
N LYS A 93 11.71 23.45 -20.68
CA LYS A 93 12.80 23.64 -21.66
C LYS A 93 12.25 23.67 -23.09
N LYS A 94 11.39 22.72 -23.45
CA LYS A 94 10.78 22.67 -24.80
C LYS A 94 9.97 23.93 -25.11
N ASP A 95 9.18 24.40 -24.16
CA ASP A 95 8.39 25.62 -24.31
C ASP A 95 9.30 26.85 -24.47
N PHE A 96 10.42 26.87 -23.74
CA PHE A 96 11.46 27.90 -23.90
C PHE A 96 12.06 27.88 -25.31
N ASP A 97 12.50 26.72 -25.79
CA ASP A 97 13.08 26.57 -27.13
C ASP A 97 12.11 27.05 -28.22
N ILE A 98 10.83 26.65 -28.15
CA ILE A 98 9.77 27.09 -29.07
C ILE A 98 9.59 28.62 -29.03
N SER A 99 9.75 29.25 -27.86
CA SER A 99 9.57 30.70 -27.71
C SER A 99 10.75 31.53 -28.24
N VAL A 100 11.97 30.98 -28.26
CA VAL A 100 13.20 31.67 -28.66
C VAL A 100 13.55 31.45 -30.13
N GLN A 101 13.25 30.27 -30.68
CA GLN A 101 13.63 29.88 -32.05
C GLN A 101 12.89 30.59 -33.23
N PRO A 102 11.66 31.14 -33.14
CA PRO A 102 10.97 31.70 -34.31
C PRO A 102 11.57 33.03 -34.82
N ASN A 103 12.50 33.65 -34.09
CA ASN A 103 13.06 34.96 -34.45
C ASN A 103 14.43 34.91 -35.13
N THR A 104 15.14 33.78 -35.12
CA THR A 104 16.48 33.66 -35.74
C THR A 104 16.42 33.24 -37.21
N ALA A 105 15.45 32.39 -37.60
CA ALA A 105 15.28 31.95 -39.00
C ALA A 105 14.74 33.05 -39.94
N ARG A 106 14.06 34.09 -39.41
CA ARG A 106 13.47 35.16 -40.21
C ARG A 106 14.38 36.39 -40.42
N ARG A 107 15.55 36.42 -39.78
CA ARG A 107 16.51 37.56 -39.84
C ARG A 107 17.83 37.16 -40.54
N GLY A 108 17.75 36.25 -41.50
CA GLY A 108 18.88 35.83 -42.34
C GLY A 108 19.26 36.79 -43.49
N SER A 109 18.90 38.07 -43.40
CA SER A 109 19.34 39.08 -44.37
C SER A 109 19.39 40.43 -43.67
N ILE A 110 20.55 40.79 -43.13
CA ILE A 110 21.14 42.14 -43.05
C ILE A 110 22.55 41.97 -42.47
N SER A 111 23.52 42.57 -43.15
CA SER A 111 24.97 42.45 -43.04
C SER A 111 25.59 42.62 -41.63
N PRO A 112 26.80 42.09 -41.39
CA PRO A 112 27.48 42.17 -40.11
C PRO A 112 28.20 43.51 -39.96
N THR A 113 27.78 44.34 -39.02
CA THR A 113 28.59 45.46 -38.53
C THR A 113 28.89 45.23 -37.05
N GLN A 114 30.17 45.38 -36.73
CA GLN A 114 30.85 44.96 -35.52
C GLN A 114 30.41 45.71 -34.23
N ASN A 115 30.64 45.05 -33.09
CA ASN A 115 30.78 45.58 -31.72
C ASN A 115 29.65 45.37 -30.68
N ASP A 116 28.72 44.43 -30.89
CA ASP A 116 27.86 43.96 -29.80
C ASP A 116 28.16 42.49 -29.48
N THR A 117 28.53 42.21 -28.22
CA THR A 117 28.58 40.85 -27.65
C THR A 117 27.38 40.05 -28.14
N SER A 118 27.66 39.02 -28.95
CA SER A 118 26.70 38.55 -29.94
C SER A 118 25.46 37.90 -29.29
N PRO A 119 24.24 38.15 -29.80
CA PRO A 119 23.02 37.48 -29.33
C PRO A 119 23.12 35.94 -29.36
N ASN A 120 23.95 35.40 -30.24
CA ASN A 120 24.19 33.96 -30.35
C ASN A 120 24.99 33.39 -29.17
N THR A 121 25.88 34.19 -28.56
CA THR A 121 26.67 33.76 -27.38
C THR A 121 25.75 33.59 -26.17
N PHE A 122 24.84 34.54 -25.93
CA PHE A 122 23.89 34.47 -24.81
C PHE A 122 22.91 33.29 -24.93
N ILE A 123 22.39 33.02 -26.13
CA ILE A 123 21.50 31.86 -26.35
C ILE A 123 22.23 30.56 -26.05
N LYS A 124 23.50 30.46 -26.43
CA LYS A 124 24.34 29.30 -26.13
C LYS A 124 24.58 29.13 -24.63
N GLU A 125 24.91 30.19 -23.92
CA GLU A 125 25.07 30.18 -22.45
C GLU A 125 23.77 29.75 -21.73
N VAL A 126 22.62 30.18 -22.23
CA VAL A 126 21.31 29.80 -21.69
C VAL A 126 20.99 28.32 -21.94
N ASP A 127 21.30 27.79 -23.14
CA ASP A 127 21.12 26.37 -23.45
C ASP A 127 22.06 25.48 -22.62
N GLU A 128 23.33 25.87 -22.48
CA GLU A 128 24.30 25.21 -21.58
C GLU A 128 23.80 25.20 -20.12
N ALA A 129 23.22 26.31 -19.65
CA ALA A 129 22.65 26.40 -18.31
C ALA A 129 21.41 25.51 -18.12
N TRP A 130 20.56 25.36 -19.15
CA TRP A 130 19.42 24.44 -19.13
C TRP A 130 19.87 22.98 -19.07
N GLU A 131 20.85 22.58 -19.88
CA GLU A 131 21.39 21.21 -19.89
C GLU A 131 22.03 20.84 -18.54
N GLU A 132 22.78 21.76 -17.94
CA GLU A 132 23.35 21.55 -16.61
C GLU A 132 22.26 21.39 -15.54
N LEU A 133 21.20 22.20 -15.62
CA LEU A 133 20.09 22.17 -14.68
C LEU A 133 19.28 20.86 -14.81
N ILE A 134 18.98 20.44 -16.03
CA ILE A 134 18.24 19.18 -16.31
C ILE A 134 19.07 17.97 -15.91
N SER A 135 20.37 17.95 -16.22
CA SER A 135 21.25 16.85 -15.84
C SER A 135 21.38 16.72 -14.32
N MET A 136 21.51 17.84 -13.60
CA MET A 136 21.51 17.88 -12.13
C MET A 136 20.18 17.36 -11.55
N HIS A 137 19.05 17.84 -12.08
CA HIS A 137 17.73 17.41 -11.62
C HIS A 137 17.49 15.92 -11.90
N SER A 138 17.78 15.45 -13.12
CA SER A 138 17.59 14.04 -13.51
C SER A 138 18.49 13.09 -12.71
N SER A 139 19.76 13.46 -12.47
CA SER A 139 20.66 12.67 -11.62
C SER A 139 20.12 12.54 -10.20
N THR A 140 19.58 13.63 -9.65
CA THR A 140 19.05 13.65 -8.29
C THR A 140 17.70 12.93 -8.18
N SER A 141 16.82 13.13 -9.15
CA SER A 141 15.55 12.41 -9.31
C SER A 141 15.79 10.90 -9.31
N LYS A 142 16.72 10.42 -10.15
CA LYS A 142 17.11 9.00 -10.21
C LYS A 142 17.61 8.47 -8.88
N TYR A 143 18.47 9.23 -8.20
CA TYR A 143 18.96 8.85 -6.88
C TYR A 143 17.82 8.69 -5.85
N LEU A 144 16.87 9.63 -5.82
CA LEU A 144 15.72 9.56 -4.92
C LEU A 144 14.79 8.38 -5.27
N LEU A 145 14.54 8.15 -6.56
CA LEU A 145 13.71 7.05 -7.04
C LEU A 145 14.32 5.67 -6.72
N ASP A 146 15.61 5.48 -6.94
CA ASP A 146 16.32 4.24 -6.58
C ASP A 146 16.26 3.98 -5.06
N ARG A 147 16.40 5.03 -4.25
CA ARG A 147 16.23 4.93 -2.80
C ARG A 147 14.81 4.54 -2.41
N ILE A 148 13.79 5.14 -3.04
CA ILE A 148 12.38 4.81 -2.79
C ILE A 148 12.08 3.36 -3.20
N GLU A 149 12.55 2.92 -4.37
CA GLU A 149 12.33 1.55 -4.86
C GLU A 149 12.89 0.51 -3.89
N LYS A 150 14.13 0.71 -3.43
CA LYS A 150 14.75 -0.17 -2.42
C LYS A 150 13.90 -0.22 -1.15
N LYS A 151 13.43 0.93 -0.66
CA LYS A 151 12.58 1.02 0.52
C LYS A 151 11.21 0.37 0.34
N GLU A 152 10.60 0.52 -0.83
CA GLU A 152 9.34 -0.17 -1.12
C GLU A 152 9.50 -1.68 -1.10
N VAL A 153 10.58 -2.22 -1.67
CA VAL A 153 10.87 -3.66 -1.67
C VAL A 153 11.05 -4.17 -0.23
N GLU A 154 11.84 -3.47 0.59
CA GLU A 154 12.02 -3.80 2.01
C GLU A 154 10.66 -3.84 2.74
N ILE A 155 9.86 -2.78 2.64
CA ILE A 155 8.57 -2.68 3.35
C ILE A 155 7.54 -3.69 2.82
N LYS A 156 7.51 -3.96 1.51
CA LYS A 156 6.67 -5.03 0.94
C LYS A 156 7.03 -6.37 1.55
N SER A 157 8.33 -6.70 1.65
CA SER A 157 8.77 -7.95 2.25
C SER A 157 8.35 -8.08 3.72
N PHE A 158 8.43 -6.99 4.51
CA PHE A 158 7.99 -6.98 5.90
C PHE A 158 6.47 -7.17 6.03
N ARG A 159 5.70 -6.47 5.20
CA ARG A 159 4.24 -6.62 5.16
C ARG A 159 3.84 -8.05 4.82
N ASP A 160 4.48 -8.64 3.81
CA ASP A 160 4.15 -9.98 3.34
C ASP A 160 4.56 -11.05 4.38
N GLY A 161 5.71 -10.87 5.04
CA GLY A 161 6.13 -11.69 6.18
C GLY A 161 5.15 -11.61 7.35
N LEU A 162 4.66 -10.41 7.67
CA LEU A 162 3.66 -10.20 8.71
C LEU A 162 2.34 -10.92 8.40
N PHE A 163 1.85 -10.82 7.17
CA PHE A 163 0.61 -11.49 6.76
C PHE A 163 0.76 -13.01 6.69
N SER A 164 1.91 -13.50 6.23
CA SER A 164 2.22 -14.93 6.25
C SER A 164 2.21 -15.47 7.69
N ALA A 165 2.90 -14.80 8.61
CA ALA A 165 2.91 -15.19 10.02
C ALA A 165 1.52 -15.07 10.66
N THR A 166 0.71 -14.09 10.25
CA THR A 166 -0.67 -13.90 10.75
C THR A 166 -1.56 -15.04 10.29
N SER A 167 -1.46 -15.43 9.02
CA SER A 167 -2.19 -16.56 8.47
C SER A 167 -1.83 -17.88 9.17
N VAL A 168 -0.54 -18.12 9.43
CA VAL A 168 -0.09 -19.30 10.20
C VAL A 168 -0.65 -19.28 11.63
N ARG A 169 -0.63 -18.12 12.29
CA ARG A 169 -1.20 -17.97 13.63
C ARG A 169 -2.71 -18.21 13.63
N GLU A 170 -3.44 -17.65 12.69
CA GLU A 170 -4.89 -17.86 12.56
C GLU A 170 -5.23 -19.32 12.29
N ALA A 171 -4.47 -19.97 11.40
CA ALA A 171 -4.60 -21.41 11.14
C ALA A 171 -4.34 -22.23 12.41
N SER A 172 -3.29 -21.91 13.18
CA SER A 172 -2.99 -22.58 14.45
C SER A 172 -4.09 -22.37 15.50
N ARG A 173 -4.71 -21.18 15.53
CA ARG A 173 -5.84 -20.90 16.43
C ARG A 173 -7.08 -21.69 16.00
N ALA A 174 -7.30 -21.84 14.70
CA ALA A 174 -8.39 -22.64 14.16
C ALA A 174 -8.21 -24.14 14.43
N THR A 175 -6.99 -24.67 14.36
CA THR A 175 -6.73 -26.08 14.71
C THR A 175 -6.97 -26.34 16.19
N VAL A 176 -6.53 -25.44 17.08
CA VAL A 176 -6.83 -25.51 18.52
C VAL A 176 -8.34 -25.43 18.78
N LEU A 177 -9.05 -24.52 18.10
CA LEU A 177 -10.51 -24.45 18.19
C LEU A 177 -11.18 -25.75 17.74
N ASN A 178 -10.70 -26.36 16.65
CA ASN A 178 -11.22 -27.62 16.16
C ASN A 178 -11.02 -28.77 17.19
N GLN A 179 -9.89 -28.77 17.91
CA GLN A 179 -9.67 -29.72 19.01
C GLN A 179 -10.69 -29.53 20.14
N TYR A 180 -10.99 -28.29 20.54
CA TYR A 180 -12.01 -28.03 21.56
C TYR A 180 -13.40 -28.49 21.14
N ILE A 181 -13.79 -28.30 19.87
CA ILE A 181 -15.06 -28.80 19.33
C ILE A 181 -15.11 -30.33 19.40
N LEU A 182 -14.00 -31.01 19.09
CA LEU A 182 -13.91 -32.47 19.17
C LEU A 182 -14.14 -32.98 20.60
N VAL A 183 -13.45 -32.38 21.57
CA VAL A 183 -13.61 -32.71 23.00
C VAL A 183 -15.05 -32.44 23.47
N PHE A 184 -15.61 -31.28 23.13
CA PHE A 184 -17.00 -30.94 23.45
C PHE A 184 -18.00 -31.93 22.84
N THR A 185 -17.77 -32.36 21.60
CA THR A 185 -18.62 -33.34 20.92
C THR A 185 -18.57 -34.69 21.62
N ILE A 186 -17.39 -35.16 22.01
CA ILE A 186 -17.22 -36.41 22.77
C ILE A 186 -18.00 -36.33 24.09
N VAL A 187 -17.80 -35.26 24.87
CA VAL A 187 -18.52 -35.06 26.14
C VAL A 187 -20.03 -35.03 25.90
N THR A 188 -20.50 -34.33 24.88
CA THR A 188 -21.92 -34.23 24.55
C THR A 188 -22.52 -35.59 24.19
N ILE A 189 -21.84 -36.40 23.36
CA ILE A 189 -22.30 -37.74 22.96
C ILE A 189 -22.48 -38.65 24.19
N PHE A 190 -21.62 -38.56 25.20
CA PHE A 190 -21.75 -39.34 26.43
C PHE A 190 -22.82 -38.80 27.37
N TYR A 191 -22.89 -37.48 27.55
CA TYR A 191 -23.77 -36.86 28.54
C TYR A 191 -25.22 -36.73 28.06
N LEU A 192 -25.51 -36.61 26.77
CA LEU A 192 -26.88 -36.51 26.27
C LEU A 192 -27.73 -37.74 26.66
N PRO A 193 -27.27 -38.99 26.39
CA PRO A 193 -27.99 -40.19 26.77
C PRO A 193 -28.09 -40.36 28.30
N LEU A 194 -27.02 -40.07 29.03
CA LEU A 194 -27.00 -40.17 30.50
C LEU A 194 -28.01 -39.22 31.15
N ASN A 195 -28.09 -37.98 30.67
CA ASN A 195 -29.09 -37.02 31.14
C ASN A 195 -30.51 -37.50 30.83
N TYR A 196 -30.76 -38.05 29.63
CA TYR A 196 -32.06 -38.62 29.29
C TYR A 196 -32.46 -39.77 30.23
N VAL A 197 -31.55 -40.70 30.50
CA VAL A 197 -31.79 -41.81 31.44
C VAL A 197 -32.04 -41.27 32.84
N SER A 198 -31.26 -40.30 33.32
CA SER A 198 -31.43 -39.71 34.65
C SER A 198 -32.81 -39.06 34.84
N VAL A 199 -33.29 -38.28 33.85
CA VAL A 199 -34.62 -37.66 33.89
C VAL A 199 -35.71 -38.73 33.89
N SER A 200 -35.57 -39.77 33.06
CA SER A 200 -36.54 -40.87 33.00
C SER A 200 -36.59 -41.71 34.28
N ALA A 201 -35.46 -41.81 35.00
CA ALA A 201 -35.35 -42.58 36.23
C ALA A 201 -35.77 -41.77 37.47
N ILE A 202 -35.58 -40.45 37.46
CA ILE A 202 -35.91 -39.57 38.58
C ILE A 202 -37.38 -39.15 38.57
N GLN A 203 -38.08 -39.24 37.42
CA GLN A 203 -39.51 -38.95 37.36
C GLN A 203 -40.29 -39.92 38.26
N PRO A 204 -40.76 -39.49 39.45
CA PRO A 204 -41.51 -40.38 40.33
C PRO A 204 -42.83 -40.65 39.62
N CYS A 205 -43.18 -41.93 39.50
CA CYS A 205 -44.53 -42.38 39.15
C CYS A 205 -45.57 -41.70 40.05
N TRP A 206 -46.01 -40.49 39.71
CA TRP A 206 -47.20 -39.87 40.28
C TRP A 206 -48.40 -40.27 39.42
N LYS A 207 -48.84 -41.49 39.76
CA LYS A 207 -50.16 -42.11 39.59
C LYS A 207 -50.79 -42.23 38.20
N ALA A 208 -51.02 -43.51 37.92
CA ALA A 208 -51.98 -44.10 37.00
C ALA A 208 -53.40 -43.49 37.03
N SER A 209 -54.09 -43.74 35.90
CA SER A 209 -55.54 -43.83 35.68
C SER A 209 -56.26 -42.62 35.06
N LYS A 210 -56.12 -42.49 33.73
CA LYS A 210 -57.23 -42.63 32.77
C LYS A 210 -56.70 -42.66 31.34
N LEU A 211 -57.20 -43.61 30.56
CA LEU A 211 -56.97 -43.73 29.12
C LEU A 211 -57.20 -42.37 28.42
N THR A 212 -56.24 -41.93 27.62
CA THR A 212 -56.35 -41.67 26.17
C THR A 212 -55.19 -40.81 25.67
N LEU A 213 -54.83 -41.03 24.41
CA LEU A 213 -54.01 -40.19 23.54
C LEU A 213 -52.47 -40.29 23.64
N SER A 214 -51.95 -41.27 22.90
CA SER A 214 -50.92 -41.10 21.86
C SER A 214 -50.11 -39.79 21.90
N SER A 215 -48.84 -39.89 22.28
CA SER A 215 -47.76 -39.12 21.64
C SER A 215 -46.39 -39.75 21.95
N SER A 216 -46.03 -40.74 21.15
CA SER A 216 -44.67 -41.28 21.07
C SER A 216 -43.75 -40.28 20.35
N PRO A 217 -42.58 -39.87 20.89
CA PRO A 217 -41.59 -39.08 20.15
C PRO A 217 -40.71 -39.92 19.20
N CYS A 218 -40.96 -41.24 19.07
CA CYS A 218 -40.12 -42.16 18.30
C CYS A 218 -40.27 -42.05 16.76
N LEU A 219 -40.98 -41.05 16.22
CA LEU A 219 -41.30 -40.96 14.79
C LEU A 219 -40.84 -39.67 14.09
N VAL A 220 -39.85 -38.95 14.63
CA VAL A 220 -39.31 -37.77 13.89
C VAL A 220 -38.10 -38.11 13.02
N TRP A 221 -37.38 -39.22 13.28
CA TRP A 221 -36.19 -39.59 12.49
C TRP A 221 -36.44 -40.49 11.27
N LYS A 222 -37.71 -40.82 10.94
CA LYS A 222 -38.03 -41.70 9.81
C LYS A 222 -38.53 -41.01 8.54
N TYR A 223 -38.74 -39.70 8.54
CA TYR A 223 -39.34 -39.00 7.38
C TYR A 223 -38.40 -38.13 6.54
N SER A 224 -37.11 -38.01 6.87
CA SER A 224 -36.18 -37.23 6.03
C SER A 224 -35.39 -38.03 4.97
N LEU A 225 -35.47 -39.37 4.95
CA LEU A 225 -34.78 -40.17 3.94
C LEU A 225 -35.63 -40.53 2.70
N THR A 226 -36.96 -40.34 2.75
CA THR A 226 -37.84 -40.74 1.64
C THR A 226 -38.06 -39.64 0.59
N VAL A 227 -37.72 -38.37 0.87
CA VAL A 227 -37.93 -37.25 -0.06
C VAL A 227 -36.77 -37.07 -1.05
N ILE A 228 -35.63 -37.74 -0.87
CA ILE A 228 -34.48 -37.65 -1.79
C ILE A 228 -34.52 -38.74 -2.87
N SER A 229 -35.29 -39.82 -2.72
CA SER A 229 -35.34 -40.91 -3.71
C SER A 229 -36.38 -40.75 -4.83
N GLU A 230 -37.32 -39.80 -4.73
CA GLU A 230 -38.42 -39.64 -5.70
C GLU A 230 -38.27 -38.42 -6.62
N LYS A 231 -37.09 -37.78 -6.65
CA LYS A 231 -36.77 -36.71 -7.61
C LYS A 231 -35.74 -37.08 -8.68
N VAL A 232 -35.32 -38.35 -8.76
CA VAL A 232 -34.37 -38.85 -9.77
C VAL A 232 -35.05 -39.72 -10.85
N SER A 233 -36.35 -40.04 -10.74
CA SER A 233 -37.05 -40.90 -11.73
C SER A 233 -38.09 -40.20 -12.62
N LEU A 234 -38.13 -38.86 -12.66
CA LEU A 234 -39.01 -38.08 -13.57
C LEU A 234 -38.29 -36.90 -14.22
N ARG A 235 -37.05 -37.13 -14.68
CA ARG A 235 -36.41 -36.37 -15.77
C ARG A 235 -35.70 -37.36 -16.70
N SER A 236 -36.49 -38.06 -17.50
CA SER A 236 -36.15 -38.42 -18.87
C SER A 236 -37.16 -37.74 -19.78
#